data_AF-A0A363TVA5-F1
#
_entry.id   AF-A0A363TVA5-F1
#
_cell.length_a   1.000
_cell.length_b   1.000
_cell.length_c   1.000
_cell.angle_alpha   90.00
_cell.angle_beta   90.00
_cell.angle_gamma   90.00
#
_symmetry.space_group_name_H-M   'P 1'
#
loop_
_entity.id
_entity.type
_entity.pdbx_description
1 polymer ?
#
loop_
_entity_poly.entity_id
_entity_poly.type
_entity_poly.pdbx_seq_one_letter_code
_entity_poly.pdbx_strand_id
1 'polypeptide(L)' 'MAKAATRTPSMRTAAADLWRTMTSGLFDTYHPERHYMRGPGPKWREKHGQVASRAAEVSFAQMTQAAA' A
#
# COMPACT_ATOMS: atom_id res chain seq x y z
N MET A 1 -29.38 37.40 -13.21
CA MET A 1 -28.45 36.38 -12.68
C MET A 1 -27.30 37.11 -11.97
N ALA A 2 -27.39 37.35 -10.66
CA ALA A 2 -26.33 38.07 -9.94
C ALA A 2 -25.11 37.14 -9.73
N LYS A 3 -23.95 37.56 -10.20
CA LYS A 3 -22.68 36.84 -10.08
C LYS A 3 -22.20 36.92 -8.63
N ALA A 4 -22.10 35.79 -7.94
CA ALA A 4 -21.58 35.71 -6.58
C ALA A 4 -20.16 36.32 -6.54
N ALA A 5 -19.99 37.39 -5.77
CA ALA A 5 -18.70 38.00 -5.56
C ALA A 5 -17.84 37.04 -4.72
N THR A 6 -16.74 36.53 -5.29
CA THR A 6 -15.76 35.72 -4.56
C THR A 6 -15.18 36.57 -3.44
N ARG A 7 -15.59 36.29 -2.20
CA ARG A 7 -15.10 36.98 -1.01
C ARG A 7 -13.65 36.53 -0.79
N THR A 8 -12.71 37.47 -0.85
CA THR A 8 -11.30 37.18 -0.53
C THR A 8 -11.24 36.58 0.87
N PRO A 9 -10.61 35.40 1.05
CA PRO A 9 -10.51 34.80 2.36
C PRO A 9 -9.73 35.73 3.27
N SER A 10 -10.20 35.88 4.51
CA SER A 10 -9.43 36.61 5.51
C SER A 10 -8.08 35.88 5.72
N MET A 11 -7.05 36.63 6.10
CA MET A 11 -5.73 36.05 6.37
C MET A 11 -5.77 34.89 7.37
N ARG A 12 -6.70 34.94 8.35
CA ARG A 12 -6.91 33.86 9.34
C ARG A 12 -7.50 32.61 8.69
N THR A 13 -8.43 32.77 7.75
CA THR A 13 -9.02 31.66 7.00
C THR A 13 -7.96 30.99 6.11
N ALA A 14 -7.17 31.79 5.39
CA ALA A 14 -6.08 31.27 4.57
C ALA A 14 -5.02 30.53 5.41
N ALA A 15 -4.68 31.05 6.59
CA ALA A 15 -3.77 30.38 7.51
C ALA A 15 -4.35 29.06 8.05
N ALA A 16 -5.64 29.01 8.37
CA ALA A 16 -6.32 27.80 8.82
C ALA A 16 -6.37 26.71 7.72
N ASP A 17 -6.61 27.11 6.47
CA ASP A 17 -6.63 26.19 5.32
C ASP A 17 -5.24 25.63 5.01
N LEU A 18 -4.21 26.48 5.09
CA LEU A 18 -2.82 26.05 4.97
C LEU A 18 -2.46 25.06 6.08
N TRP A 19 -2.81 25.37 7.33
CA TRP A 19 -2.56 24.50 8.48
C TRP A 19 -3.26 23.14 8.34
N ARG A 20 -4.53 23.11 7.92
CA ARG A 20 -5.26 21.86 7.64
C ARG A 20 -4.61 21.04 6.55
N THR A 21 -4.18 21.67 5.47
CA THR A 21 -3.53 20.97 4.34
C THR A 21 -2.20 20.36 4.76
N MET A 22 -1.38 21.12 5.48
CA MET A 22 -0.10 20.65 5.98
C MET A 22 -0.25 19.51 6.98
N THR A 23 -1.14 19.66 7.96
CA THR A 23 -1.38 18.62 8.99
C THR A 23 -1.95 17.35 8.37
N SER A 24 -2.84 17.45 7.39
CA SER A 24 -3.39 16.26 6.70
C SER A 24 -2.34 15.49 5.92
N GLY A 25 -1.33 16.13 5.34
CA GLY A 25 -0.28 15.43 4.59
C GLY A 25 0.83 14.88 5.49
N LEU A 26 1.13 15.58 6.60
CA LEU A 26 2.20 15.20 7.52
C LEU A 26 1.76 14.13 8.52
N PHE A 27 0.50 14.17 8.92
CA PHE A 27 -0.10 13.22 9.86
C PHE A 27 -1.08 12.25 9.18
N ASP A 28 -1.05 12.15 7.84
CA ASP A 28 -1.76 11.08 7.16
C ASP A 28 -1.25 9.75 7.70
N THR A 29 -2.17 8.84 8.03
CA THR A 29 -1.77 7.55 8.57
C THR A 29 -1.05 6.80 7.46
N TYR A 30 0.22 6.43 7.68
CA TYR A 30 0.94 5.60 6.72
C TYR A 30 0.11 4.34 6.48
N HIS A 31 -0.42 4.19 5.25
CA HIS A 31 -1.25 3.06 4.82
C HIS A 31 -0.36 2.02 4.12
N PRO A 32 0.26 1.09 4.87
CA PRO A 32 1.11 0.06 4.31
C PRO A 32 0.33 -0.85 3.34
N GLU A 33 -1.00 -0.99 3.47
CA GLU A 33 -1.83 -1.77 2.55
C GLU A 33 -1.73 -1.36 1.07
N ARG A 34 -1.40 -0.10 0.75
CA ARG A 34 -1.16 0.35 -0.63
C ARG A 34 0.23 0.01 -1.15
N HIS A 35 1.17 -0.27 -0.26
CA HIS A 35 2.60 -0.36 -0.56
C HIS A 35 3.14 -1.81 -0.45
N TYR A 36 2.44 -2.68 0.27
CA TYR A 36 2.84 -4.08 0.52
C TYR A 36 2.06 -5.12 -0.29
N MET A 37 1.44 -4.74 -1.41
CA MET A 37 0.78 -5.70 -2.32
C MET A 37 1.72 -6.26 -3.40
N ARG A 38 3.02 -5.95 -3.34
CA ARG A 38 4.02 -6.69 -4.11
C ARG A 38 4.56 -7.77 -3.19
N GLY A 39 4.02 -8.98 -3.34
CA GLY A 39 4.54 -10.18 -2.68
C GLY A 39 6.06 -10.33 -2.86
N PRO A 40 6.70 -11.29 -2.17
CA PRO A 40 8.15 -11.35 -2.04
C PRO A 40 8.86 -11.16 -3.39
N GLY A 41 9.67 -10.11 -3.50
CA GLY A 41 10.35 -9.75 -4.75
C GLY A 41 11.38 -10.80 -5.19
N PRO A 42 11.95 -10.66 -6.40
CA PRO A 42 12.95 -11.60 -6.93
C PRO A 42 14.13 -11.84 -5.97
N LYS A 43 14.66 -10.77 -5.34
CA LYS A 43 15.73 -10.87 -4.33
C LYS A 43 15.34 -11.67 -3.07
N TRP A 44 14.06 -11.72 -2.72
CA TRP A 44 13.58 -12.56 -1.62
C TRP A 44 13.49 -14.02 -2.08
N ARG A 45 13.01 -14.26 -3.30
CA ARG A 45 12.94 -15.61 -3.89
C ARG A 45 14.32 -16.22 -4.15
N GLU A 46 15.34 -15.43 -4.47
CA GLU A 46 16.72 -15.93 -4.57
C GLU A 46 17.22 -16.51 -3.23
N LYS A 47 16.82 -15.90 -2.10
CA LYS A 47 17.24 -16.33 -0.77
C LYS A 47 16.41 -17.48 -0.20
N HIS A 48 15.11 -17.52 -0.52
CA HIS A 48 14.15 -18.43 0.12
C HIS A 48 13.45 -19.40 -0.84
N GLY A 49 13.65 -19.24 -2.16
CA GLY A 49 12.98 -20.01 -3.19
C GLY A 49 13.31 -21.51 -3.17
N GLN A 50 14.50 -21.88 -2.69
CA GLN A 50 14.90 -23.29 -2.54
C GLN A 50 14.06 -24.05 -1.51
N VAL A 51 13.62 -23.36 -0.44
CA VAL A 51 12.74 -23.96 0.59
C VAL A 51 11.34 -24.16 0.04
N ALA A 52 10.86 -23.19 -0.75
CA ALA A 52 9.56 -23.26 -1.40
C ALA A 52 9.49 -24.32 -2.51
N SER A 53 10.55 -24.47 -3.33
CA SER A 53 10.61 -25.50 -4.38
C SER A 53 10.62 -26.91 -3.78
N ARG A 54 11.43 -27.14 -2.74
CA ARG A 54 11.48 -28.44 -2.06
C ARG A 54 10.16 -28.83 -1.39
N ALA A 55 9.41 -27.87 -0.85
CA ALA A 55 8.07 -28.13 -0.31
C ALA A 55 7.03 -28.48 -1.40
N ALA A 56 7.15 -27.87 -2.59
CA ALA A 56 6.30 -28.17 -3.73
C ALA A 56 6.58 -29.57 -4.32
N GLU A 57 7.85 -29.97 -4.40
CA GLU A 57 8.25 -31.32 -4.85
C GLU A 57 7.69 -32.42 -3.94
N VAL A 58 7.75 -32.23 -2.62
CA VAL A 58 7.20 -33.17 -1.65
C VAL A 58 5.68 -33.29 -1.79
N SER A 59 4.98 -32.15 -1.97
CA SER A 59 3.52 -32.15 -2.14
C SER A 59 3.08 -32.84 -3.44
N PHE A 60 3.81 -32.65 -4.54
CA PHE A 60 3.53 -33.33 -5.80
C PHE A 60 3.79 -34.85 -5.70
N ALA A 61 4.89 -35.26 -5.07
CA ALA A 61 5.23 -36.67 -4.88
C ALA A 61 4.29 -37.43 -3.91
N GLN A 62 3.65 -36.72 -2.98
CA GLN A 62 2.63 -37.30 -2.10
C GLN A 62 1.30 -37.48 -2.82
N MET A 63 0.92 -36.54 -3.69
CA MET A 63 -0.29 -36.64 -4.51
C MET A 63 -0.22 -37.81 -5.50
N THR A 64 0.96 -38.09 -6.07
CA THR A 64 1.13 -39.24 -6.98
C THR A 64 1.08 -40.59 -6.27
N GLN A 65 1.42 -40.65 -4.99
CA GLN A 65 1.34 -41.88 -4.19
C GLN A 65 -0.09 -42.23 -3.73
N ALA A 66 -1.00 -41.26 -3.67
CA ALA A 66 -2.37 -41.49 -3.21
C ALA A 66 -3.33 -42.01 -4.31
N ALA A 67 -2.86 -42.14 -5.55
CA ALA A 67 -3.64 -42.55 -6.71
C ALA A 67 -3.41 -44.03 -7.13
N ALA A 68 -2.75 -44.82 -6.29
CA ALA A 68 -2.54 -46.27 -6.46
C ALA A 68 -3.35 -47.05 -5.40
#